data_AF-A0A810CQV2-F1
#
_entry.id   AF-A0A810CQV2-F1
#
_cell.length_a   1.000
_cell.length_b   1.000
_cell.length_c   1.000
_cell.angle_alpha   90.00
_cell.angle_beta   90.00
_cell.angle_gamma   90.00
#
_symmetry.space_group_name_H-M   'P 1'
#
loop_
_entity.id
_entity.type
_entity.pdbx_description
1 polymer ?
#
loop_
_entity_poly.entity_id
_entity_poly.type
_entity_poly.pdbx_seq_one_letter_code
_entity_poly.pdbx_strand_id
1 'polypeptide(L)'
;MTTILADQSADARAKGEALIRQADKLLCESWNERMWANGGPVDPSPTIDQAINAAYSCLEIKCSRCMTKRDVDLASLRHPPTTFVHDLANRLRCSKCAKANRRPPATLLQLTQRPRQAALET
;
A
#
# COMPACT_ATOMS: atom_id res chain seq x y z
N MET A 1 -38.93 10.37 19.26
CA MET A 1 -37.61 11.04 19.39
C MET A 1 -37.16 11.46 18.00
N THR A 2 -36.93 12.75 17.77
CA THR A 2 -36.56 13.30 16.47
C THR A 2 -35.06 13.13 16.21
N THR A 3 -34.69 12.16 15.36
CA THR A 3 -33.28 11.85 15.01
C THR A 3 -32.81 12.53 13.72
N ILE A 4 -33.63 13.39 13.11
CA ILE A 4 -33.43 13.96 11.76
C ILE A 4 -32.03 14.58 11.57
N LEU A 5 -31.54 15.36 12.52
CA LEU A 5 -30.21 15.98 12.43
C LEU A 5 -29.07 14.95 12.61
N ALA A 6 -29.28 13.91 13.42
CA ALA A 6 -28.31 12.83 13.57
C ALA A 6 -28.20 12.00 12.29
N ASP A 7 -29.35 11.70 11.65
CA ASP A 7 -29.40 11.03 10.34
C ASP A 7 -28.73 11.87 9.24
N GLN A 8 -28.98 13.18 9.18
CA GLN A 8 -28.30 14.09 8.24
C GLN A 8 -26.79 14.15 8.47
N SER A 9 -26.34 14.15 9.73
CA SER A 9 -24.91 14.13 10.06
C SER A 9 -24.25 12.82 9.62
N ALA A 10 -24.92 11.68 9.79
CA ALA A 10 -24.42 10.39 9.35
C ALA A 10 -24.31 10.30 7.81
N ASP A 11 -25.33 10.78 7.09
CA ASP A 11 -25.33 10.85 5.62
C ASP A 11 -24.19 11.73 5.09
N ALA A 12 -23.99 12.91 5.69
CA ALA A 12 -22.89 13.80 5.31
C ALA A 12 -21.51 13.15 5.52
N ARG A 13 -21.31 12.44 6.64
CA ARG A 13 -20.07 11.68 6.88
C ARG A 13 -19.87 10.56 5.87
N ALA A 14 -20.90 9.76 5.60
CA ALA A 14 -20.82 8.67 4.64
C ALA A 14 -20.45 9.15 3.22
N LYS A 15 -21.01 10.29 2.80
CA LYS A 15 -20.66 10.95 1.53
C LYS A 15 -19.21 11.43 1.53
N GLY A 16 -18.76 12.07 2.60
CA GLY A 16 -17.37 12.51 2.76
C GLY A 16 -16.39 11.34 2.70
N GLU A 17 -16.65 10.26 3.45
CA GLU A 17 -15.83 9.04 3.46
C GLU A 17 -15.78 8.35 2.09
N ALA A 18 -16.86 8.38 1.32
CA ALA A 18 -16.87 7.85 -0.04
C ALA A 18 -15.97 8.67 -0.99
N LEU A 19 -16.01 9.99 -0.89
CA LEU A 19 -15.14 10.87 -1.68
C LEU A 19 -13.66 10.73 -1.30
N ILE A 20 -13.37 10.61 0.00
CA ILE A 20 -11.99 10.37 0.48
C ILE A 20 -11.47 9.03 -0.06
N ARG A 21 -12.27 7.95 0.04
CA ARG A 21 -11.91 6.64 -0.54
C ARG A 21 -11.61 6.71 -2.04
N GLN A 22 -12.39 7.49 -2.77
CA GLN A 22 -12.15 7.70 -4.20
C GLN A 22 -10.84 8.46 -4.45
N ALA A 23 -10.54 9.49 -3.67
CA ALA A 23 -9.29 10.23 -3.77
C ALA A 23 -8.07 9.34 -3.45
N ASP A 24 -8.14 8.53 -2.40
CA ASP A 24 -7.07 7.61 -2.03
C ASP A 24 -6.85 6.52 -3.10
N LYS A 25 -7.92 6.05 -3.75
CA LYS A 25 -7.83 5.13 -4.89
C LYS A 25 -7.07 5.75 -6.06
N LEU A 26 -7.43 6.97 -6.46
CA LEU A 26 -6.74 7.70 -7.53
C LEU A 26 -5.27 7.96 -7.18
N LEU A 27 -4.97 8.21 -5.91
CA LEU A 27 -3.59 8.37 -5.43
C LEU A 27 -2.78 7.06 -5.57
N CYS A 28 -3.37 5.91 -5.24
CA CYS A 28 -2.74 4.61 -5.43
C CYS A 28 -2.51 4.29 -6.91
N GLU A 29 -3.51 4.54 -7.76
CA GLU A 29 -3.43 4.32 -9.21
C GLU A 29 -2.35 5.20 -9.85
N SER A 30 -2.35 6.50 -9.57
CA SER A 30 -1.33 7.43 -10.08
C SER A 30 0.08 7.11 -9.58
N TRP A 31 0.22 6.55 -8.37
CA TRP A 31 1.52 6.04 -7.90
C TRP A 31 1.95 4.81 -8.71
N ASN A 32 1.06 3.84 -8.95
CA ASN A 32 1.36 2.68 -9.78
C ASN A 32 1.74 3.06 -11.21
N GLU A 33 1.03 4.00 -11.83
CA GLU A 33 1.36 4.51 -13.17
C GLU A 33 2.78 5.08 -13.22
N ARG A 34 3.16 5.89 -12.21
CA ARG A 34 4.52 6.43 -12.10
C ARG A 34 5.57 5.33 -11.92
N MET A 35 5.26 4.29 -11.15
CA MET A 35 6.15 3.15 -10.95
C MET A 35 6.39 2.38 -12.26
N TRP A 36 5.38 2.23 -13.11
CA TRP A 36 5.50 1.53 -14.39
C TRP A 36 6.15 2.37 -15.50
N ALA A 37 5.86 3.67 -15.56
CA ALA A 37 6.26 4.51 -16.69
C ALA A 37 7.78 4.77 -16.75
N ASN A 38 8.40 5.11 -15.62
CA ASN A 38 9.80 5.59 -15.60
C ASN A 38 10.69 4.90 -14.57
N GLY A 39 10.17 3.92 -13.81
CA GLY A 39 10.80 3.55 -12.53
C GLY A 39 11.01 4.79 -11.66
N GLY A 40 10.05 5.72 -11.72
CA GLY A 40 10.17 7.10 -11.24
C GLY A 40 10.45 7.19 -9.74
N PRO A 41 10.63 8.40 -9.20
CA PRO A 41 10.86 8.56 -7.77
C PRO A 41 9.71 7.88 -7.01
N VAL A 42 10.08 7.00 -6.08
CA VAL A 42 9.13 6.29 -5.21
C VAL A 42 8.33 7.29 -4.34
N ASP A 43 8.81 8.55 -4.26
CA ASP A 43 8.23 9.68 -3.55
C ASP A 43 7.60 10.74 -4.49
N PRO A 44 6.45 11.37 -4.11
CA PRO A 44 5.60 11.04 -2.97
C PRO A 44 4.71 9.82 -3.24
N SER A 45 4.59 8.95 -2.22
CA SER A 45 3.69 7.78 -2.23
C SER A 45 2.46 8.03 -1.36
N PRO A 46 1.37 7.26 -1.48
CA PRO A 46 0.31 7.26 -0.47
C PRO A 46 0.84 6.81 0.90
N THR A 47 0.11 7.16 1.96
CA THR A 47 0.29 6.51 3.27
C THR A 47 -0.25 5.09 3.24
N ILE A 48 0.19 4.27 4.19
CA ILE A 48 -0.31 2.90 4.32
C ILE A 48 -1.82 2.90 4.60
N ASP A 49 -2.31 3.83 5.42
CA ASP A 49 -3.72 3.94 5.78
C ASP A 49 -4.58 4.34 4.56
N GLN A 50 -4.10 5.28 3.74
CA GLN A 50 -4.75 5.64 2.47
C GLN A 50 -4.81 4.46 1.52
N ALA A 51 -3.73 3.68 1.41
CA ALA A 51 -3.71 2.48 0.59
C ALA A 51 -4.74 1.45 1.07
N ILE A 52 -4.84 1.22 2.39
CA ILE A 52 -5.85 0.32 2.98
C ILE A 52 -7.27 0.84 2.74
N ASN A 53 -7.51 2.14 2.93
CA ASN A 53 -8.81 2.79 2.70
C ASN A 53 -9.27 2.66 1.23
N ALA A 54 -8.32 2.72 0.30
CA ALA A 54 -8.54 2.52 -1.13
C ALA A 54 -8.67 1.04 -1.55
N ALA A 55 -8.62 0.10 -0.59
CA ALA A 55 -8.55 -1.34 -0.81
C ALA A 55 -7.26 -1.84 -1.50
N TYR A 56 -6.19 -1.05 -1.55
CA TYR A 56 -4.84 -1.43 -2.01
C TYR A 56 -4.00 -1.98 -0.85
N SER A 57 -4.47 -3.08 -0.28
CA SER A 57 -3.86 -3.68 0.93
C SER A 57 -2.55 -4.42 0.68
N CYS A 58 -2.12 -4.64 -0.56
CA CYS A 58 -0.92 -5.41 -0.87
C CYS A 58 0.13 -4.60 -1.62
N LEU A 59 1.39 -4.79 -1.26
CA LEU A 59 2.55 -4.15 -1.90
C LEU A 59 3.48 -5.21 -2.48
N GLU A 60 3.63 -5.21 -3.80
CA GLU A 60 4.63 -6.05 -4.47
C GLU A 60 6.01 -5.42 -4.30
N ILE A 61 6.94 -6.19 -3.75
CA ILE A 61 8.33 -5.79 -3.56
C ILE A 61 9.28 -6.78 -4.21
N LYS A 62 10.49 -6.31 -4.50
CA LYS A 62 11.60 -7.13 -4.98
C LYS A 62 12.84 -6.86 -4.14
N CYS A 63 13.48 -7.92 -3.65
CA CYS A 63 14.76 -7.77 -2.97
C CYS A 63 15.84 -7.34 -3.96
N SER A 64 16.55 -6.23 -3.69
CA SER A 64 17.62 -5.72 -4.56
C SER A 64 18.82 -6.68 -4.70
N ARG A 65 19.04 -7.58 -3.74
CA ARG A 65 20.14 -8.55 -3.78
C ARG A 65 19.76 -9.88 -4.42
N CYS A 66 18.78 -10.58 -3.84
CA CYS A 66 18.44 -11.93 -4.29
C CYS A 66 17.32 -11.95 -5.34
N MET A 67 16.86 -10.76 -5.78
CA MET A 67 15.85 -10.55 -6.83
C MET A 67 14.50 -11.24 -6.58
N THR A 68 14.29 -11.79 -5.39
CA THR A 68 13.08 -12.49 -5.01
C THR A 68 11.94 -11.48 -4.86
N LYS A 69 10.86 -11.72 -5.60
CA LYS A 69 9.60 -10.97 -5.49
C LYS A 69 8.77 -11.49 -4.32
N ARG A 70 8.04 -10.59 -3.67
CA ARG A 70 7.13 -10.94 -2.58
C ARG A 70 6.03 -9.88 -2.45
N ASP A 71 4.83 -10.32 -2.15
CA ASP A 71 3.74 -9.45 -1.73
C ASP A 71 3.75 -9.27 -0.22
N VAL A 72 3.64 -8.02 0.22
CA VAL A 72 3.51 -7.65 1.63
C VAL A 72 2.11 -7.12 1.86
N ASP A 73 1.39 -7.77 2.77
CA ASP A 73 0.10 -7.28 3.25
C ASP A 73 0.33 -6.09 4.20
N LEU A 74 -0.07 -4.91 3.73
CA LEU A 74 0.03 -3.64 4.43
C LEU A 74 -0.87 -3.59 5.68
N ALA A 75 -2.03 -4.24 5.64
CA ALA A 75 -2.96 -4.27 6.77
C ALA A 75 -2.41 -5.09 7.95
N SER A 76 -1.53 -6.06 7.66
CA SER A 76 -0.85 -6.86 8.69
C SER A 76 0.30 -6.14 9.39
N LEU A 77 0.80 -5.04 8.82
CA LEU A 77 1.95 -4.31 9.37
C LEU A 77 1.53 -3.41 10.52
N ARG A 78 2.28 -3.45 11.63
CA ARG A 78 2.19 -2.40 12.64
C ARG A 78 2.90 -1.15 12.15
N HIS A 79 2.18 -0.06 11.98
CA HIS A 79 2.71 1.20 11.47
C HIS A 79 1.98 2.40 12.10
N PRO A 80 2.66 3.54 12.31
CA PRO A 80 1.99 4.82 12.52
C PRO A 80 1.17 5.20 11.28
N PRO A 81 -0.01 5.85 11.43
CA PRO A 81 -0.89 6.21 10.31
C PRO A 81 -0.24 7.19 9.31
N THR A 82 0.80 7.91 9.75
CA THR A 82 1.61 8.83 8.92
C THR A 82 2.72 8.13 8.12
N THR A 83 2.83 6.80 8.19
CA THR A 83 3.87 6.06 7.47
C THR A 83 3.53 6.00 5.98
N PHE A 84 4.48 6.43 5.16
CA PHE A 84 4.37 6.33 3.71
C PHE A 84 4.80 4.96 3.20
N VAL A 85 4.21 4.53 2.08
CA VAL A 85 4.60 3.27 1.42
C VAL A 85 6.09 3.26 1.05
N HIS A 86 6.63 4.40 0.58
CA HIS A 86 8.05 4.50 0.22
C HIS A 86 9.02 4.26 1.39
N ASP A 87 8.62 4.57 2.63
CA ASP A 87 9.44 4.30 3.82
C ASP A 87 9.69 2.81 4.05
N LEU A 88 8.81 1.95 3.52
CA LEU A 88 8.91 0.51 3.68
C LEU A 88 10.13 -0.09 2.95
N ALA A 89 10.63 0.59 1.91
CA ALA A 89 11.78 0.13 1.12
C ALA A 89 13.01 -0.19 2.00
N ASN A 90 13.25 0.59 3.05
CA ASN A 90 14.37 0.42 3.99
C ASN A 90 14.00 -0.40 5.24
N ARG A 91 12.71 -0.54 5.54
CA ARG A 91 12.22 -1.22 6.75
C ARG A 91 12.08 -2.73 6.52
N LEU A 92 11.64 -3.15 5.33
CA LEU A 92 11.39 -4.55 5.00
C LEU A 92 12.67 -5.37 4.98
N ARG A 93 12.58 -6.64 5.41
CA ARG A 93 13.70 -7.58 5.44
C ARG A 93 13.39 -8.81 4.61
N CYS A 94 14.29 -9.12 3.67
CA CYS A 94 14.23 -10.37 2.93
C CYS A 94 14.63 -11.54 3.84
N SER A 95 13.80 -12.57 3.97
CA SER A 95 14.06 -13.76 4.79
C SER A 95 15.33 -14.51 4.37
N LYS A 96 15.58 -14.63 3.05
CA LYS A 96 16.79 -15.26 2.51
C LYS A 96 18.05 -14.47 2.86
N CYS A 97 18.02 -13.14 2.69
CA CYS A 97 19.16 -12.29 3.00
C CYS A 97 19.37 -12.13 4.52
N ALA A 98 18.30 -12.16 5.31
CA ALA A 98 18.36 -12.10 6.77
C ALA A 98 19.12 -13.30 7.36
N LYS A 99 18.94 -14.51 6.80
CA LYS A 99 19.72 -15.70 7.19
C LYS A 99 21.22 -15.51 6.97
N ALA A 100 21.61 -14.72 5.96
CA ALA A 100 23.00 -14.38 5.67
C ALA A 100 23.49 -13.12 6.42
N ASN A 101 22.75 -12.66 7.43
CA ASN A 101 22.99 -11.44 8.20
C ASN A 101 23.12 -10.17 7.33
N ARG A 102 22.30 -10.07 6.28
CA ARG A 102 22.32 -8.97 5.30
C ARG A 102 20.96 -8.30 5.21
N ARG A 103 20.97 -6.98 5.04
CA ARG A 103 19.75 -6.15 4.97
C ARG A 103 19.74 -5.29 3.69
N PRO A 104 19.55 -5.91 2.52
CA PRO A 104 19.37 -5.16 1.29
C PRO A 104 18.04 -4.39 1.31
N PRO A 105 17.98 -3.19 0.70
CA PRO A 105 16.73 -2.48 0.53
C PRO A 105 15.78 -3.26 -0.40
N ALA A 106 14.48 -3.10 -0.19
CA ALA A 106 13.45 -3.60 -1.07
C ALA A 106 13.15 -2.57 -2.16
N THR A 107 13.18 -2.99 -3.42
CA THR A 107 12.62 -2.23 -4.53
C THR A 107 11.11 -2.40 -4.49
N LEU A 108 10.36 -1.30 -4.32
CA LEU A 108 8.91 -1.30 -4.40
C LEU A 108 8.50 -1.40 -5.87
N LEU A 109 7.46 -2.16 -6.20
CA LEU A 109 7.03 -2.37 -7.58
C LEU A 109 5.65 -1.76 -7.83
N GLN A 110 4.63 -2.18 -7.07
CA GLN A 110 3.26 -1.72 -7.25
C GLN A 110 2.41 -2.01 -6.02
N LEU A 111 1.35 -1.23 -5.86
CA LEU A 111 0.25 -1.49 -4.93
C LEU A 111 -0.83 -2.32 -5.65
N THR A 112 -1.38 -3.31 -4.98
CA THR A 112 -2.41 -4.21 -5.49
C THR A 112 -3.56 -4.36 -4.50
N GLN A 113 -4.78 -4.58 -5.00
CA GLN A 113 -5.97 -4.68 -4.16
C GLN A 113 -6.11 -6.02 -3.44
N ARG A 114 -5.50 -7.06 -4.00
CA ARG A 114 -5.35 -8.38 -3.39
C ARG A 114 -3.91 -8.82 -3.57
N PRO A 115 -3.38 -9.66 -2.67
CA PRO A 115 -2.16 -10.36 -2.97
C PRO A 115 -2.49 -11.18 -4.21
N ARG A 116 -1.76 -10.93 -5.29
CA ARG A 116 -1.79 -11.83 -6.45
C ARG A 116 -1.18 -13.11 -5.90
N GLN A 117 -2.02 -14.02 -5.39
CA GLN A 117 -1.58 -15.37 -5.07
C GLN A 117 -0.80 -15.80 -6.30
N ALA A 118 0.50 -16.06 -6.10
CA ALA A 118 1.42 -16.45 -7.14
C ALA A 118 0.68 -17.46 -8.01
N ALA A 119 0.57 -17.16 -9.30
CA ALA A 119 -0.03 -18.04 -10.27
C ALA A 119 0.47 -19.46 -9.95
N LEU A 120 -0.49 -20.32 -9.61
CA LEU A 120 -0.28 -21.71 -9.25
C LEU A 120 0.66 -22.30 -10.31
N GLU A 121 1.91 -22.58 -9.93
CA GLU A 121 2.85 -23.28 -10.79
C GLU A 121 2.20 -24.62 -11.15
N THR A 122 1.92 -24.82 -12.43
CA THR A 122 1.51 -26.10 -13.03
C THR A 122 2.64 -26.61 -13.90
#